data_AF-A0A170X2X6-F1
#
_entry.id   AF-A0A170X2X6-F1
#
_cell.length_a   1.000
_cell.length_b   1.000
_cell.length_c   1.000
_cell.angle_alpha   90.00
_cell.angle_beta   90.00
_cell.angle_gamma   90.00
#
_symmetry.space_group_name_H-M   'P 1'
#
loop_
_entity.id
_entity.type
_entity.pdbx_description
1 polymer ?
#
loop_
_entity_poly.entity_id
_entity_poly.type
_entity_poly.pdbx_seq_one_letter_code
_entity_poly.pdbx_strand_id
1 'polypeptide(L)'
;MKIKEQHLRNCLCIVRRMEYLIPVSFVLGFYVSIVVKRWWDQYTCIPWPDSLAVLISAFLSGEDERSRLMRRTIVRYACLSLTITLRMMCPTVKKRFPTMQHMVEAGLMLPNERKTFDKLEEKTVHPKY
;
A
#
# COMPACT_ATOMS: atom_id res chain seq x y z
N MET A 1 11.20 -8.43 58.85
CA MET A 1 12.02 -7.66 57.89
C MET A 1 12.96 -8.55 57.06
N LYS A 2 13.81 -9.39 57.68
CA LYS A 2 14.78 -10.27 56.97
C LYS A 2 14.19 -11.29 55.97
N ILE A 3 12.99 -11.82 56.22
CA ILE A 3 12.34 -12.81 55.33
C ILE A 3 11.92 -12.19 53.98
N LYS A 4 11.42 -10.94 54.00
CA LYS A 4 11.04 -10.23 52.76
C LYS A 4 12.26 -9.93 51.88
N GLU A 5 13.39 -9.58 52.48
CA GLU A 5 14.64 -9.39 51.73
C GLU A 5 15.15 -10.70 51.11
N GLN A 6 14.99 -11.83 51.79
CA GLN A 6 15.43 -13.12 51.26
C GLN A 6 14.57 -13.57 50.08
N HIS A 7 13.26 -13.33 50.12
CA HIS A 7 12.40 -13.55 48.96
C HIS A 7 12.74 -12.60 47.81
N LEU A 8 13.03 -11.33 48.09
CA LEU A 8 13.45 -10.39 47.05
C LEU A 8 14.75 -10.85 46.37
N ARG A 9 15.73 -11.32 47.16
CA ARG A 9 17.00 -11.89 46.65
C ARG A 9 16.76 -13.13 45.79
N ASN A 10 15.88 -14.03 46.21
CA ASN A 10 15.54 -15.23 45.45
C ASN A 10 14.86 -14.88 44.12
N CYS A 11 13.92 -13.93 44.10
CA CYS A 11 13.29 -13.44 42.87
C CYS A 11 14.31 -12.77 41.93
N LEU A 12 15.22 -11.96 42.47
CA LEU A 12 16.26 -11.30 41.68
C LEU A 12 17.22 -12.32 41.03
N CYS A 13 17.57 -13.39 41.75
CA CYS A 13 18.37 -14.49 41.22
C CYS A 13 17.64 -15.26 40.11
N ILE A 14 16.33 -15.47 40.24
CA ILE A 14 15.53 -16.10 39.18
C ILE A 14 15.51 -15.22 37.94
N VAL A 15 15.23 -13.92 38.08
CA VAL A 15 15.20 -12.97 36.95
C VAL A 15 16.55 -12.89 36.24
N ARG A 16 17.66 -12.80 36.98
CA ARG A 16 19.01 -12.86 36.39
C ARG A 16 19.31 -14.16 35.68
N ARG A 17 18.75 -15.28 36.14
CA ARG A 17 18.92 -16.58 35.47
C ARG A 17 18.13 -16.66 34.16
N MET A 18 17.03 -15.91 34.04
CA MET A 18 16.23 -15.83 32.82
C MET A 18 16.86 -14.95 31.72
N GLU A 19 17.75 -14.00 32.06
CA GLU A 19 18.49 -13.19 31.07
C GLU A 19 19.36 -14.04 30.12
N TYR A 20 19.68 -15.28 30.50
CA TYR A 20 20.48 -16.22 29.70
C TYR A 20 19.65 -17.17 28.84
N LEU A 21 18.31 -17.18 28.95
CA LEU A 21 17.46 -17.96 28.04
C LEU A 21 17.31 -17.18 26.72
N ILE A 22 17.88 -17.72 25.64
CA ILE A 22 17.88 -17.23 24.24
C ILE A 22 18.04 -15.71 24.14
N PRO A 23 19.21 -15.19 23.71
CA PRO A 23 19.42 -13.75 23.60
C PRO A 23 18.29 -13.10 22.79
N VAL A 24 17.55 -12.17 23.39
CA VAL A 24 16.44 -11.45 22.73
C VAL A 24 16.93 -10.81 21.43
N SER A 25 18.19 -10.38 21.40
CA SER A 25 18.90 -9.85 20.24
C SER A 25 18.89 -10.80 19.04
N PHE A 26 18.96 -12.12 19.25
CA PHE A 26 18.95 -13.12 18.18
C PHE A 26 17.57 -13.22 17.53
N VAL A 27 16.51 -13.36 18.33
CA VAL A 27 15.12 -13.41 17.82
C VAL A 27 14.72 -12.09 17.18
N LEU A 28 15.13 -10.97 17.79
CA LEU A 28 14.91 -9.65 17.23
C LEU A 28 15.62 -9.48 15.88
N GLY A 29 16.84 -10.02 15.71
CA GLY A 29 17.56 -10.02 14.45
C GLY A 29 16.80 -10.72 13.31
N PHE A 30 16.22 -11.89 13.56
CA PHE A 30 15.36 -12.56 12.58
C PHE A 30 14.07 -11.78 12.31
N TYR A 31 13.43 -11.28 13.38
CA TYR A 31 12.19 -10.53 13.25
C TYR A 31 12.40 -9.29 12.36
N VAL A 32 13.41 -8.48 12.65
CA VAL A 32 13.76 -7.29 11.87
C VAL A 32 14.09 -7.68 10.43
N SER A 33 14.86 -8.75 10.22
CA SER A 33 15.18 -9.23 8.86
C SER A 33 13.92 -9.58 8.06
N ILE A 34 12.94 -10.26 8.67
CA ILE A 34 11.66 -10.59 8.03
C ILE A 34 10.85 -9.33 7.73
N VAL A 35 10.79 -8.38 8.69
CA VAL A 35 10.05 -7.12 8.52
C VAL A 35 10.64 -6.29 7.39
N VAL A 36 11.96 -6.13 7.34
CA VAL A 36 12.66 -5.38 6.28
C VAL A 36 12.43 -6.05 4.93
N LYS A 37 12.53 -7.37 4.84
CA LYS A 37 12.25 -8.12 3.61
C LYS A 37 10.82 -7.86 3.12
N ARG A 38 9.82 -8.03 3.99
CA ARG A 38 8.41 -7.82 3.63
C ARG A 38 8.13 -6.37 3.22
N TRP A 39 8.75 -5.41 3.89
CA TRP A 39 8.63 -3.99 3.53
C TRP A 39 9.20 -3.72 2.14
N TRP A 40 10.38 -4.27 1.83
CA TRP A 40 10.99 -4.14 0.50
C TRP A 40 10.16 -4.84 -0.59
N ASP A 41 9.66 -6.04 -0.31
CA ASP A 41 8.77 -6.77 -1.22
C ASP A 41 7.50 -5.94 -1.52
N GLN A 42 6.89 -5.31 -0.50
CA GLN A 42 5.75 -4.40 -0.71
C GLN A 42 6.12 -3.18 -1.55
N TYR A 43 7.29 -2.59 -1.32
CA TYR A 43 7.76 -1.43 -2.07
C TYR A 43 7.97 -1.75 -3.54
N THR A 44 8.57 -2.90 -3.85
CA THR A 44 8.82 -3.34 -5.24
C THR A 44 7.55 -3.74 -5.99
N CYS A 45 6.47 -4.12 -5.27
CA CYS A 45 5.17 -4.36 -5.88
C CYS A 45 4.43 -3.10 -6.35
N ILE A 46 4.85 -1.89 -5.95
CA ILE A 46 4.22 -0.65 -6.40
C ILE A 46 4.56 -0.42 -7.88
N PRO A 47 3.59 -0.47 -8.81
CA PRO A 47 3.88 -0.32 -10.22
C PRO A 47 4.16 1.14 -10.57
N TRP A 48 5.30 1.39 -11.23
CA TRP A 48 5.65 2.69 -11.77
C TRP A 48 5.04 2.88 -13.17
N PRO A 49 4.38 4.02 -13.46
CA PRO A 49 3.74 4.25 -14.76
C PRO A 49 4.76 4.44 -15.89
N ASP A 50 6.03 4.68 -15.60
CA ASP A 50 7.08 4.99 -16.57
C ASP A 50 7.30 3.88 -17.60
N SER A 51 7.44 2.63 -17.14
CA SER A 51 7.62 1.48 -18.05
C SER A 51 6.41 1.29 -18.96
N LEU A 52 5.21 1.48 -18.43
CA LEU A 52 3.97 1.42 -19.21
C LEU A 52 3.90 2.56 -20.23
N ALA A 53 4.30 3.78 -19.86
CA ALA A 53 4.29 4.94 -20.74
C ALA A 53 5.25 4.76 -21.93
N VAL A 54 6.46 4.23 -21.70
CA VAL A 54 7.42 3.90 -22.76
C VAL A 54 6.85 2.85 -23.71
N LEU A 55 6.24 1.79 -23.16
CA LEU A 55 5.62 0.72 -23.94
C LEU A 55 4.50 1.26 -24.86
N ILE A 56 3.61 2.06 -24.29
CA ILE A 56 2.50 2.69 -25.01
C ILE A 56 3.03 3.66 -26.09
N SER A 57 4.11 4.38 -25.81
CA SER A 57 4.73 5.28 -26.78
C SER A 57 5.34 4.53 -27.97
N ALA A 58 5.84 3.31 -27.76
CA ALA A 58 6.39 2.48 -28.83
C ALA A 58 5.30 1.81 -29.69
N PHE A 59 4.23 1.31 -29.08
CA PHE A 59 3.17 0.59 -29.80
C PHE A 59 2.13 1.49 -30.48
N LEU A 60 1.80 2.64 -29.87
CA LEU A 60 0.84 3.58 -30.45
C LEU A 60 1.62 4.72 -31.12
N SER A 61 2.15 4.45 -32.31
CA SER A 61 2.80 5.44 -33.17
C SER A 61 1.77 6.34 -33.84
N GLY A 62 2.12 7.62 -34.06
CA GLY A 62 1.27 8.60 -34.73
C GLY A 62 1.27 9.95 -34.03
N GLU A 63 1.45 11.00 -34.83
CA GLU A 63 1.47 12.41 -34.39
C GLU A 63 0.07 13.03 -34.31
N ASP A 64 -0.95 12.30 -34.78
CA ASP A 64 -2.34 12.74 -34.73
C ASP A 64 -2.80 13.02 -33.30
N GLU A 65 -3.68 14.00 -33.18
CA GLU A 65 -4.29 14.36 -31.90
C GLU A 65 -5.00 13.16 -31.25
N ARG A 66 -5.66 12.33 -32.05
CA ARG A 66 -6.32 11.12 -31.57
C ARG A 66 -5.35 10.16 -30.89
N SER A 67 -4.21 9.87 -31.53
CA SER A 67 -3.18 8.97 -31.01
C SER A 67 -2.56 9.55 -29.73
N ARG A 68 -2.32 10.87 -29.70
CA ARG A 68 -1.87 11.58 -28.49
C ARG A 68 -2.86 11.45 -27.33
N LEU A 69 -4.14 11.63 -27.58
CA LEU A 69 -5.20 11.50 -26.57
C LEU A 69 -5.33 10.06 -26.07
N MET A 70 -5.22 9.07 -26.95
CA MET A 70 -5.23 7.65 -26.58
C MET A 70 -4.08 7.30 -25.62
N ARG A 71 -2.83 7.67 -25.96
CA ARG A 71 -1.66 7.43 -25.10
C ARG A 71 -1.85 8.03 -23.70
N ARG A 72 -2.28 9.30 -23.62
CA ARG A 72 -2.58 9.98 -22.35
C ARG A 72 -3.68 9.30 -21.54
N THR A 73 -4.74 8.85 -22.22
CA THR A 73 -5.90 8.22 -21.58
C THR A 73 -5.53 6.87 -20.98
N ILE A 74 -4.75 6.05 -21.68
CA ILE A 74 -4.34 4.73 -21.18
C ILE A 74 -3.45 4.88 -19.94
N VAL A 75 -2.45 5.77 -19.97
CA VAL A 75 -1.58 6.01 -18.82
C VAL A 75 -2.39 6.54 -17.63
N ARG A 76 -3.32 7.47 -17.87
CA ARG A 76 -4.21 7.99 -16.81
C ARG A 76 -5.09 6.90 -16.21
N TYR A 77 -5.62 5.96 -17.00
CA TYR A 77 -6.38 4.82 -16.48
C TYR A 77 -5.55 3.91 -15.58
N ALA A 78 -4.28 3.68 -15.91
CA ALA A 78 -3.38 2.93 -15.04
C ALA A 78 -3.11 3.67 -13.72
N CYS A 79 -2.88 4.98 -13.76
CA CYS A 79 -2.72 5.80 -12.55
C CYS A 79 -3.99 5.83 -11.70
N LEU A 80 -5.17 5.88 -12.34
CA LEU A 80 -6.47 5.86 -11.67
C LEU A 80 -6.72 4.54 -10.94
N SER A 81 -6.47 3.40 -11.61
CA SER A 81 -6.65 2.07 -10.98
C SER A 81 -5.68 1.85 -9.82
N LEU A 82 -4.43 2.29 -9.96
CA LEU A 82 -3.45 2.29 -8.87
C LEU A 82 -3.94 3.13 -7.69
N THR A 83 -4.43 4.35 -7.93
CA THR A 83 -4.92 5.25 -6.87
C THR A 83 -6.13 4.68 -6.14
N ILE A 84 -7.07 4.06 -6.86
CA ILE A 84 -8.23 3.39 -6.26
C ILE A 84 -7.77 2.22 -5.37
N THR A 85 -6.78 1.45 -5.82
CA THR A 85 -6.23 0.32 -5.07
C THR A 85 -5.48 0.80 -3.81
N LEU A 86 -4.63 1.81 -3.96
CA LEU A 86 -3.90 2.41 -2.85
C LEU A 86 -4.84 3.07 -1.83
N ARG A 87 -5.97 3.63 -2.25
CA ARG A 87 -7.00 4.15 -1.35
C ARG A 87 -7.58 3.06 -0.43
N MET A 88 -7.62 1.81 -0.87
CA MET A 88 -8.12 0.69 -0.08
C MET A 88 -7.08 0.16 0.91
N MET A 89 -5.80 0.20 0.55
CA MET A 89 -4.70 -0.35 1.37
C MET A 89 -4.07 0.69 2.30
N CYS A 90 -3.97 1.95 1.86
CA CYS A 90 -3.22 3.01 2.53
C CYS A 90 -4.16 4.07 3.14
N PRO A 91 -4.20 4.21 4.48
CA PRO A 91 -5.03 5.21 5.15
C PRO A 91 -4.73 6.65 4.74
N THR A 92 -3.46 6.98 4.46
CA THR A 92 -3.04 8.32 4.03
C THR A 92 -3.65 8.68 2.67
N VAL A 93 -3.68 7.73 1.73
CA VAL A 93 -4.31 7.93 0.42
C VAL A 93 -5.83 8.04 0.58
N LYS A 94 -6.43 7.25 1.47
CA LYS A 94 -7.85 7.36 1.83
C LYS A 94 -8.22 8.73 2.42
N LYS A 95 -7.34 9.32 3.23
CA LYS A 95 -7.52 10.69 3.75
C LYS A 95 -7.45 11.74 2.64
N ARG A 96 -6.56 11.56 1.64
CA ARG A 96 -6.43 12.47 0.50
C ARG A 96 -7.59 12.36 -0.49
N PHE A 97 -8.10 11.15 -0.71
CA PHE A 97 -9.22 10.88 -1.61
C PHE A 97 -10.35 10.15 -0.86
N PRO A 98 -11.12 10.85 0.01
CA PRO A 98 -12.17 10.20 0.80
C PRO A 98 -13.34 9.69 -0.02
N THR A 99 -13.69 10.36 -1.11
CA THR A 99 -14.79 9.98 -2.01
C THR A 99 -14.33 9.93 -3.45
N MET A 100 -15.11 9.27 -4.31
CA MET A 100 -14.79 9.18 -5.75
C MET A 100 -14.86 10.56 -6.43
N GLN A 101 -15.61 11.52 -5.87
CA GLN A 101 -15.63 12.92 -6.32
C GLN A 101 -14.26 13.59 -6.24
N HIS A 102 -13.48 13.31 -5.18
CA HIS A 102 -12.15 13.89 -5.04
C HIS A 102 -11.18 13.41 -6.13
N MET A 103 -11.40 12.23 -6.71
CA MET A 103 -10.62 11.76 -7.86
C MET A 103 -10.97 12.50 -9.15
N VAL A 104 -12.22 12.92 -9.29
CA VAL A 104 -12.67 13.76 -10.41
C VAL A 104 -12.08 15.16 -10.30
N GLU A 105 -12.16 15.75 -9.10
CA GLU A 105 -11.59 17.08 -8.82
C GLU A 105 -10.07 17.13 -8.99
N ALA A 106 -9.38 16.04 -8.66
CA ALA A 106 -7.95 15.91 -8.89
C ALA A 106 -7.57 15.67 -10.36
N GLY A 107 -8.54 15.51 -11.27
CA GLY A 107 -8.32 15.27 -12.69
C GLY A 107 -7.84 13.86 -13.04
N LEU A 108 -7.89 12.91 -12.10
CA LEU A 108 -7.55 11.51 -12.35
C LEU A 108 -8.67 10.79 -13.11
N MET A 109 -9.92 11.15 -12.84
CA MET A 109 -11.12 10.59 -13.48
C MET A 109 -11.92 11.71 -14.13
N LEU A 110 -12.44 11.52 -15.34
CA LEU A 110 -13.35 12.51 -15.93
C LEU A 110 -14.79 12.34 -15.42
N PRO A 111 -15.63 13.40 -15.46
CA PRO A 111 -17.02 13.32 -15.01
C PRO A 111 -17.88 12.29 -15.76
N ASN A 112 -17.62 12.09 -17.06
CA ASN A 112 -18.29 11.07 -17.87
C ASN A 112 -17.89 9.64 -17.46
N GLU A 113 -16.62 9.43 -17.14
CA GLU A 113 -16.08 8.14 -16.70
C GLU A 113 -16.66 7.74 -15.35
N ARG A 114 -16.81 8.71 -14.45
CA ARG A 114 -17.49 8.46 -13.18
C ARG A 114 -18.92 7.95 -13.37
N LYS A 115 -19.70 8.58 -14.26
CA LYS A 115 -21.07 8.11 -14.55
C LYS A 115 -21.07 6.66 -15.07
N THR A 116 -20.08 6.29 -15.88
CA THR A 116 -19.93 4.91 -16.34
C THR A 116 -19.54 3.98 -15.19
N PHE A 117 -18.67 4.43 -14.29
CA PHE A 117 -18.25 3.68 -13.12
C PHE A 117 -19.43 3.40 -12.17
N ASP A 118 -20.24 4.40 -11.87
CA ASP A 118 -21.43 4.28 -11.02
C ASP A 118 -22.46 3.30 -11.63
N LYS A 119 -22.64 3.33 -12.96
CA LYS A 119 -23.51 2.35 -13.68
C LYS A 119 -22.97 0.92 -13.63
N LEU A 120 -21.65 0.75 -13.65
CA LEU A 120 -21.04 -0.58 -13.53
C LEU A 120 -21.23 -1.13 -12.12
N GLU A 121 -21.10 -0.26 -11.14
CA GLU A 121 -21.32 -0.58 -9.74
C GLU A 121 -22.76 -1.00 -9.44
N GLU A 122 -23.76 -0.31 -9.99
CA GLU A 122 -25.17 -0.69 -9.87
C GLU A 122 -25.47 -2.09 -10.44
N LYS A 123 -24.73 -2.50 -11.48
CA LYS A 123 -24.87 -3.83 -12.10
C LYS A 123 -24.17 -4.92 -11.31
N THR A 124 -23.17 -4.60 -10.52
CA THR A 124 -22.44 -5.59 -9.73
C THR A 124 -23.21 -5.95 -8.47
N VAL A 125 -23.58 -7.23 -8.35
CA VAL A 125 -24.39 -7.76 -7.22
C VAL A 125 -23.58 -7.88 -5.92
N HIS A 126 -22.25 -7.74 -6.00
CA HIS A 126 -21.38 -7.93 -4.84
C HIS A 126 -21.41 -6.71 -3.91
N PRO A 127 -21.51 -6.94 -2.59
CA PRO A 127 -21.46 -5.85 -1.62
C PRO A 127 -20.12 -5.12 -1.72
N LYS A 128 -20.19 -3.78 -1.62
CA LYS A 128 -19.01 -2.95 -1.52
C LYS A 128 -18.43 -3.04 -0.11
N TYR A 129 -17.53 -4.02 0.03
CA TYR A 129 -16.80 -4.37 1.25
C TYR A 129 -17.70 -4.91 2.37
#